data_AF-A0A3D0Q9E3-F1
#
_entry.id   AF-A0A3D0Q9E3-F1
#
_cell.length_a   1.000
_cell.length_b   1.000
_cell.length_c   1.000
_cell.angle_alpha   90.00
_cell.angle_beta   90.00
_cell.angle_gamma   90.00
#
_symmetry.space_group_name_H-M   'P 1'
#
loop_
_entity.id
_entity.type
_entity.pdbx_description
1 polymer ?
#
loop_
_entity_poly.entity_id
_entity_poly.type
_entity_poly.pdbx_seq_one_letter_code
_entity_poly.pdbx_strand_id
1 'polypeptide(L)'
;MRRFSAVYADLALESAGIILLSFLASGCGSTLELPSRWADKRIQIDGNLKDWVDSTTFVEKDGIRCGVMNDTENVYVCMMSSTPNVGRQLIMRGMTIWFDPNGGEKKIIGVRFPVGAVRPGMMRPEMRDRRPADARDRAPEERRQRFDEIEREALQEFEFLGPGADDRQRVLRIQG
;
A
#
# COMPACT_ATOMS: atom_id res chain seq x y z
N MET A 1 -47.76 46.10 13.14
CA MET A 1 -47.15 44.80 13.48
C MET A 1 -46.56 44.09 12.25
N ARG A 2 -45.79 44.76 11.38
CA ARG A 2 -45.12 44.13 10.21
C ARG A 2 -43.60 44.29 10.18
N ARG A 3 -43.03 45.09 11.09
CA ARG A 3 -41.58 45.39 11.12
C ARG A 3 -40.75 44.41 11.94
N PHE A 4 -41.35 43.68 12.89
CA PHE A 4 -40.62 42.71 13.71
C PHE A 4 -40.29 41.41 12.95
N SER A 5 -41.18 40.91 12.08
CA SER A 5 -40.94 39.65 11.34
C SER A 5 -39.81 39.73 10.30
N ALA A 6 -39.52 40.91 9.75
CA ALA A 6 -38.43 41.10 8.79
C ALA A 6 -37.06 40.98 9.47
N VAL A 7 -36.91 41.57 10.66
CA VAL A 7 -35.66 41.54 11.44
C VAL A 7 -35.27 40.10 11.83
N TYR A 8 -36.22 39.25 12.22
CA TYR A 8 -35.94 37.85 12.53
C TYR A 8 -35.64 37.00 11.29
N ALA A 9 -36.22 37.33 10.14
CA ALA A 9 -35.92 36.66 8.87
C ALA A 9 -34.51 36.99 8.38
N ASP A 10 -34.09 38.24 8.51
CA ASP A 10 -32.73 38.69 8.16
C ASP A 10 -31.68 38.07 9.12
N LEU A 11 -31.95 38.02 10.43
CA LEU A 11 -31.06 37.38 11.41
C LEU A 11 -30.94 35.85 11.22
N ALA A 12 -32.04 35.20 10.80
CA ALA A 12 -32.05 33.77 10.47
C ALA A 12 -31.29 33.45 9.18
N LEU A 13 -31.31 34.36 8.20
CA LEU A 13 -30.57 34.23 6.94
C LEU A 13 -29.06 34.41 7.17
N GLU A 14 -28.66 35.37 8.00
CA GLU A 14 -27.26 35.59 8.37
C GLU A 14 -26.69 34.40 9.16
N SER A 15 -27.44 33.88 10.14
CA SER A 15 -27.01 32.73 10.94
C SER A 15 -26.97 31.42 10.14
N ALA A 16 -27.90 31.21 9.19
CA ALA A 16 -27.86 30.07 8.28
C ALA A 16 -26.63 30.12 7.35
N GLY A 17 -26.22 31.30 6.89
CA GLY A 17 -25.01 31.49 6.09
C GLY A 17 -23.74 31.13 6.85
N ILE A 18 -23.63 31.51 8.13
CA ILE A 18 -22.48 31.19 8.98
C ILE A 18 -22.39 29.69 9.26
N ILE A 19 -23.53 29.02 9.51
CA ILE A 19 -23.58 27.57 9.72
C ILE A 19 -23.15 26.84 8.44
N LEU A 20 -23.66 27.25 7.27
CA LEU A 20 -23.30 26.65 5.98
C LEU A 20 -21.80 26.84 5.66
N LEU A 21 -21.22 28.00 5.96
CA LEU A 21 -19.79 28.27 5.78
C LEU A 21 -18.92 27.42 6.73
N SER A 22 -19.40 27.15 7.95
CA SER A 22 -18.71 26.33 8.94
C SER A 22 -18.66 24.84 8.56
N PHE A 23 -19.70 24.33 7.88
CA PHE A 23 -19.71 22.96 7.36
C PHE A 23 -18.75 22.74 6.18
N LEU A 24 -18.51 23.76 5.35
CA LEU A 24 -17.59 23.68 4.21
C LEU A 24 -16.11 23.63 4.62
N ALA A 25 -15.76 24.07 5.83
CA ALA A 25 -14.39 24.06 6.34
C ALA A 25 -13.96 22.70 6.96
N SER A 26 -14.87 21.73 7.09
CA SER A 26 -14.63 20.44 7.77
C SER A 26 -14.08 19.36 6.84
N GLY A 27 -13.11 19.71 5.99
CA GLY A 27 -12.54 18.85 4.94
C GLY A 27 -11.03 18.67 5.01
N CYS A 28 -10.43 18.66 6.21
CA CYS A 28 -9.01 18.31 6.35
C CYS A 28 -8.90 16.80 6.55
N GLY A 29 -8.90 16.05 5.45
CA GLY A 29 -8.45 14.66 5.47
C GLY A 29 -6.95 14.66 5.67
N SER A 30 -6.46 14.22 6.82
CA SER A 30 -5.02 14.05 7.04
C SER A 30 -4.52 12.87 6.21
N THR A 31 -3.89 13.16 5.06
CA THR A 31 -3.08 12.17 4.36
C THR A 31 -1.83 11.90 5.19
N LEU A 32 -1.50 10.62 5.39
CA LEU A 32 -0.25 10.26 6.04
C LEU A 32 0.90 10.55 5.07
N GLU A 33 1.69 11.56 5.39
CA GLU A 33 2.91 11.89 4.65
C GLU A 33 4.07 10.99 5.09
N LEU A 34 4.74 10.38 4.11
CA LEU A 34 5.96 9.59 4.31
C LEU A 34 7.13 10.36 3.67
N PRO A 35 7.80 11.28 4.40
CA PRO A 35 8.88 12.06 3.82
C PRO A 35 10.04 11.16 3.41
N SER A 36 10.53 11.33 2.18
CA SER A 36 11.76 10.68 1.75
C SER A 36 12.97 11.36 2.40
N ARG A 37 13.91 10.58 2.90
CA ARG A 37 15.21 11.07 3.37
C ARG A 37 16.31 10.81 2.34
N TRP A 38 17.28 11.70 2.25
CA TRP A 38 18.48 11.43 1.47
C TRP A 38 19.30 10.31 2.12
N ALA A 39 19.79 9.36 1.34
CA ALA A 39 20.63 8.28 1.82
C ALA A 39 22.09 8.76 1.97
N ASP A 40 22.55 8.90 3.21
CA ASP A 40 23.93 9.34 3.52
C ASP A 40 25.00 8.27 3.23
N LYS A 41 24.54 7.03 3.05
CA LYS A 41 25.35 5.85 2.72
C LYS A 41 24.57 4.95 1.77
N ARG A 42 25.29 4.10 1.04
CA ARG A 42 24.65 3.08 0.19
C ARG A 42 23.77 2.17 1.04
N ILE A 43 22.50 2.07 0.68
CA ILE A 43 21.55 1.14 1.30
C ILE A 43 21.77 -0.25 0.70
N GLN A 44 21.98 -1.25 1.54
CA GLN A 44 22.09 -2.64 1.10
C GLN A 44 20.70 -3.28 1.07
N ILE A 45 20.33 -3.92 -0.05
CA ILE A 45 19.03 -4.61 -0.19
C ILE A 45 19.15 -6.04 0.35
N ASP A 46 19.35 -6.19 1.65
CA ASP A 46 19.51 -7.47 2.35
C ASP A 46 18.36 -7.78 3.33
N GLY A 47 17.36 -6.89 3.42
CA GLY A 47 16.25 -6.99 4.36
C GLY A 47 16.63 -6.62 5.80
N ASN A 48 17.83 -6.10 6.04
CA ASN A 48 18.29 -5.66 7.35
C ASN A 48 17.84 -4.21 7.65
N LEU A 49 17.38 -3.98 8.88
CA LEU A 49 16.86 -2.68 9.31
C LEU A 49 17.93 -1.71 9.79
N LYS A 50 19.19 -2.14 9.89
CA LYS A 50 20.31 -1.32 10.38
C LYS A 50 20.51 -0.02 9.59
N ASP A 51 20.12 0.01 8.32
CA ASP A 51 20.24 1.19 7.46
C ASP A 51 19.07 2.17 7.60
N TRP A 52 18.00 1.78 8.31
CA TRP A 52 16.71 2.49 8.35
C TRP A 52 16.42 3.19 9.68
N VAL A 53 17.41 3.27 10.58
CA VAL A 53 17.26 3.89 11.90
C VAL A 53 16.77 5.34 11.74
N ASP A 54 15.73 5.69 12.50
CA ASP A 54 15.06 7.01 12.50
C ASP A 54 14.52 7.48 11.13
N SER A 55 14.36 6.57 10.17
CA SER A 55 13.95 6.90 8.80
C SER A 55 12.64 6.22 8.42
N THR A 56 11.80 5.97 9.42
CA THR A 56 10.60 5.17 9.29
C THR A 56 9.44 5.75 10.07
N THR A 57 8.26 5.67 9.48
CA THR A 57 6.99 6.15 10.04
C THR A 57 6.08 4.96 10.28
N PHE A 58 5.36 4.98 11.41
CA PHE A 58 4.36 3.97 11.70
C PHE A 58 3.03 4.32 11.02
N VAL A 59 2.49 3.37 10.27
CA VAL A 59 1.20 3.45 9.59
C VAL A 59 0.19 2.68 10.45
N GLU A 60 -0.49 3.39 11.35
CA GLU A 60 -1.37 2.78 12.37
C GLU A 60 -2.46 1.88 11.77
N LYS A 61 -3.09 2.35 10.70
CA LYS A 61 -4.22 1.68 10.03
C LYS A 61 -3.91 0.23 9.66
N ASP A 62 -2.69 -0.03 9.21
CA ASP A 62 -2.27 -1.33 8.69
C ASP A 62 -1.32 -2.06 9.65
N GLY A 63 -0.94 -1.44 10.78
CA GLY A 63 0.00 -2.02 11.74
C GLY A 63 1.37 -2.30 11.12
N ILE A 64 1.81 -1.42 10.22
CA ILE A 64 3.09 -1.53 9.50
C ILE A 64 3.94 -0.30 9.76
N ARG A 65 5.24 -0.45 9.55
CA ARG A 65 6.19 0.64 9.56
C ARG A 65 6.81 0.75 8.17
N CYS A 66 6.86 1.96 7.63
CA CYS A 66 7.37 2.22 6.30
C CYS A 66 8.49 3.26 6.35
N GLY A 67 9.50 3.12 5.51
CA GLY A 67 10.55 4.10 5.30
C GLY A 67 10.76 4.35 3.81
N VAL A 68 11.04 5.61 3.47
CA VAL A 68 11.42 6.00 2.11
C VAL A 68 12.74 6.75 2.20
N MET A 69 13.70 6.32 1.39
CA MET A 69 14.96 7.04 1.18
C MET A 69 15.22 7.16 -0.31
N ASN A 70 16.09 8.09 -0.70
CA ASN A 70 16.55 8.18 -2.08
C ASN A 70 17.99 8.70 -2.17
N ASP A 71 18.63 8.46 -3.30
CA ASP A 71 19.88 9.09 -3.71
C ASP A 71 19.75 9.66 -5.14
N THR A 72 20.88 9.88 -5.83
CA THR A 72 20.89 10.38 -7.22
C THR A 72 20.36 9.40 -8.25
N GLU A 73 20.31 8.10 -7.92
CA GLU A 73 20.03 7.02 -8.87
C GLU A 73 18.81 6.20 -8.48
N ASN A 74 18.50 6.08 -7.18
CA ASN A 74 17.56 5.10 -6.65
C ASN A 74 16.59 5.71 -5.64
N VAL A 75 15.38 5.13 -5.61
CA VAL A 75 14.42 5.27 -4.51
C VAL A 75 14.36 3.95 -3.76
N TYR A 76 14.60 4.02 -2.47
CA TYR A 76 14.56 2.90 -1.54
C TYR A 76 13.28 2.93 -0.74
N VAL A 77 12.62 1.78 -0.64
CA VAL A 77 11.39 1.63 0.16
C VAL A 77 11.57 0.46 1.10
N CYS A 78 11.30 0.69 2.38
CA CYS A 78 11.30 -0.34 3.41
C CYS A 78 9.91 -0.48 3.99
N MET A 79 9.46 -1.72 4.17
CA MET A 79 8.24 -2.06 4.86
C MET A 79 8.53 -3.12 5.91
N MET A 80 8.00 -2.92 7.10
CA MET A 80 8.13 -3.83 8.22
C MET A 80 6.75 -4.09 8.82
N SER A 81 6.49 -5.33 9.19
CA SER A 81 5.37 -5.66 10.06
C SER A 81 5.79 -6.73 11.05
N SER A 82 5.36 -6.56 12.30
CA SER A 82 5.44 -7.61 13.33
C SER A 82 4.24 -8.56 13.27
N THR A 83 3.27 -8.32 12.38
CA THR A 83 2.06 -9.12 12.29
C THR A 83 2.21 -10.22 11.24
N PRO A 84 2.06 -11.52 11.60
CA PRO A 84 2.16 -12.62 10.65
C PRO A 84 1.15 -12.53 9.50
N ASN A 85 0.00 -11.91 9.77
CA ASN A 85 -1.05 -11.72 8.77
C ASN A 85 -0.62 -10.79 7.64
N VAL A 86 0.09 -9.69 7.93
CA VAL A 86 0.58 -8.77 6.88
C VAL A 86 1.59 -9.48 5.99
N GLY A 87 2.56 -10.21 6.57
CA GLY A 87 3.53 -10.99 5.78
C GLY A 87 2.84 -12.00 4.87
N ARG A 88 1.86 -12.74 5.39
CA ARG A 88 1.06 -13.68 4.59
C ARG A 88 0.30 -12.97 3.46
N GLN A 89 -0.30 -11.81 3.72
CA GLN A 89 -1.02 -11.05 2.68
C GLN A 89 -0.04 -10.56 1.60
N LEU A 90 1.14 -10.08 1.98
CA LEU A 90 2.17 -9.61 1.07
C LEU A 90 2.63 -10.75 0.14
N ILE A 91 2.92 -11.94 0.66
CA ILE A 91 3.26 -13.10 -0.15
C ILE A 91 2.11 -13.55 -1.06
N MET A 92 0.87 -13.50 -0.58
CA MET A 92 -0.27 -14.00 -1.33
C MET A 92 -0.79 -13.02 -2.39
N ARG A 93 -0.70 -11.71 -2.15
CA ARG A 93 -1.33 -10.67 -2.98
C ARG A 93 -0.34 -9.67 -3.59
N GLY A 94 0.88 -9.63 -3.08
CA GLY A 94 1.85 -8.60 -3.43
C GLY A 94 1.58 -7.25 -2.78
N MET A 95 2.53 -6.34 -2.96
CA MET A 95 2.40 -4.92 -2.68
C MET A 95 2.63 -4.15 -3.99
N THR A 96 1.97 -3.00 -4.17
CA THR A 96 2.20 -2.14 -5.33
C THR A 96 2.56 -0.74 -4.88
N ILE A 97 3.71 -0.24 -5.35
CA ILE A 97 4.17 1.13 -5.17
C ILE A 97 3.88 1.89 -6.47
N TRP A 98 3.18 3.01 -6.38
CA TRP A 98 2.86 3.85 -7.53
C TRP A 98 3.68 5.14 -7.49
N PHE A 99 4.18 5.56 -8.65
CA PHE A 99 4.93 6.79 -8.84
C PHE A 99 4.18 7.71 -9.79
N ASP A 100 4.00 8.96 -9.37
CA ASP A 100 3.65 10.10 -10.23
C ASP A 100 4.89 11.01 -10.33
N PRO A 101 5.60 11.03 -11.47
CA PRO A 101 6.80 11.86 -11.63
C PRO A 101 6.51 13.37 -11.54
N ASN A 102 5.24 13.80 -11.63
CA ASN A 102 4.86 15.21 -11.48
C ASN A 102 4.49 15.57 -10.03
N GLY A 103 4.64 14.64 -9.08
CA GLY A 103 4.30 14.86 -7.67
C GLY A 103 2.80 14.90 -7.39
N GLY A 104 1.98 14.38 -8.31
CA GLY A 104 0.54 14.22 -8.12
C GLY A 104 0.16 12.88 -7.48
N GLU A 105 -1.14 12.57 -7.51
CA GLU A 105 -1.69 11.33 -6.94
C GLU A 105 -2.02 10.27 -8.01
N LYS A 106 -1.55 10.46 -9.25
CA LYS A 106 -1.90 9.56 -10.35
C LYS A 106 -1.09 8.27 -10.28
N LYS A 107 -1.75 7.16 -10.59
CA LYS A 107 -1.12 5.84 -10.73
C LYS A 107 -0.48 5.70 -12.11
N ILE A 108 0.69 6.31 -12.31
CA ILE A 108 1.35 6.35 -13.63
C ILE A 108 2.29 5.16 -13.81
N ILE A 109 3.27 4.99 -12.91
CA ILE A 109 4.22 3.87 -12.94
C ILE A 109 4.04 3.06 -11.67
N GLY A 110 3.61 1.81 -11.79
CA GLY A 110 3.44 0.89 -10.67
C GLY A 110 4.53 -0.17 -10.66
N VAL A 111 5.11 -0.43 -9.49
CA VAL A 111 5.98 -1.58 -9.26
C VAL A 111 5.26 -2.50 -8.27
N ARG A 112 4.93 -3.71 -8.72
CA ARG A 112 4.35 -4.74 -7.86
C ARG A 112 5.41 -5.75 -7.44
N PHE A 113 5.60 -5.89 -6.14
CA PHE A 113 6.50 -6.88 -5.54
C PHE A 113 5.97 -7.36 -4.17
N PRO A 114 6.03 -8.68 -3.88
CA PRO A 114 6.12 -9.74 -4.88
C PRO A 114 4.89 -9.69 -5.81
N VAL A 115 4.89 -10.42 -6.93
CA VAL A 115 3.68 -10.52 -7.79
C VAL A 115 2.49 -11.15 -7.03
N GLY A 116 2.79 -11.97 -6.03
CA GLY A 116 1.78 -12.64 -5.19
C GLY A 116 1.34 -13.99 -5.75
N ALA A 117 1.07 -14.93 -4.84
CA ALA A 117 0.65 -16.30 -5.20
C ALA A 117 -0.77 -16.40 -5.80
N VAL A 118 -1.65 -15.45 -5.46
CA VAL A 118 -3.04 -15.39 -5.91
C VAL A 118 -3.20 -14.19 -6.81
N ARG A 119 -3.12 -14.41 -8.12
CA ARG A 119 -3.33 -13.36 -9.11
C ARG A 119 -4.83 -13.13 -9.32
N PRO A 120 -5.32 -11.87 -9.31
CA PRO A 120 -6.66 -11.56 -9.79
C PRO A 120 -6.80 -12.04 -11.24
N GLY A 121 -7.71 -12.99 -11.49
CA GLY A 121 -7.98 -13.54 -12.84
C GLY A 121 -7.07 -14.69 -13.31
N MET A 122 -6.01 -15.03 -12.57
CA MET A 122 -5.17 -16.22 -12.85
C MET A 122 -5.04 -17.06 -11.58
N MET A 123 -6.01 -17.93 -11.35
CA MET A 123 -5.84 -19.01 -10.39
C MET A 123 -4.83 -19.99 -11.00
N ARG A 124 -3.68 -20.22 -10.34
CA ARG A 124 -2.70 -21.21 -10.81
C ARG A 124 -3.42 -22.55 -11.02
N PRO A 125 -3.13 -23.30 -12.10
CA PRO A 125 -3.76 -24.60 -12.35
C PRO A 125 -3.69 -25.52 -11.13
N GLU A 126 -2.57 -25.49 -10.40
CA GLU A 126 -2.37 -26.28 -9.17
C GLU A 126 -3.33 -25.90 -8.03
N MET A 127 -3.89 -24.68 -8.03
CA MET A 127 -4.92 -24.26 -7.07
C MET A 127 -6.34 -24.56 -7.56
N ARG A 128 -6.54 -24.75 -8.87
CA ARG A 128 -7.86 -24.96 -9.49
C ARG A 128 -8.45 -26.34 -9.15
N ASP A 129 -7.61 -27.37 -9.08
CA ASP A 129 -8.03 -28.74 -8.79
C ASP A 129 -8.08 -29.09 -7.29
N ARG A 130 -7.77 -28.13 -6.40
CA ARG A 130 -7.70 -28.40 -4.96
C ARG A 130 -9.04 -28.16 -4.29
N ARG A 131 -9.57 -29.19 -3.61
CA ARG A 131 -10.74 -29.00 -2.73
C ARG A 131 -10.31 -28.25 -1.46
N PRO A 132 -11.09 -27.27 -0.98
CA PRO A 132 -10.81 -26.56 0.27
C PRO A 132 -10.68 -27.47 1.50
N ALA A 133 -11.30 -28.65 1.47
CA ALA A 133 -11.21 -29.69 2.51
C ALA A 133 -9.77 -30.24 2.64
N ASP A 134 -9.12 -30.56 1.51
CA ASP A 134 -7.76 -31.12 1.44
C ASP A 134 -6.67 -30.17 1.97
N ALA A 135 -6.99 -28.89 2.22
CA ALA A 135 -6.07 -27.92 2.79
C ALA A 135 -6.17 -27.85 4.33
N ARG A 136 -7.34 -28.16 4.89
CA ARG A 136 -7.60 -28.13 6.34
C ARG A 136 -7.12 -29.40 7.04
N ASP A 137 -7.16 -30.52 6.35
CA ASP A 137 -6.80 -31.84 6.89
C ASP A 137 -5.28 -32.13 6.87
N ARG A 138 -4.48 -31.24 6.29
CA ARG A 138 -3.01 -31.42 6.23
C ARG A 138 -2.34 -31.23 7.58
N ALA A 139 -1.28 -32.01 7.79
CA ALA A 139 -0.38 -31.83 8.91
C ALA A 139 0.20 -30.40 8.94
N PRO A 140 0.40 -29.79 10.12
CA PRO A 140 0.95 -28.45 10.23
C PRO A 140 2.27 -28.22 9.47
N GLU A 141 3.14 -29.24 9.45
CA GLU A 141 4.44 -29.19 8.78
C GLU A 141 4.30 -29.08 7.26
N GLU A 142 3.43 -29.88 6.65
CA GLU A 142 3.16 -29.82 5.20
C GLU A 142 2.61 -28.45 4.80
N ARG A 143 1.75 -27.86 5.63
CA ARG A 143 1.21 -26.50 5.38
C ARG A 143 2.32 -25.45 5.42
N ARG A 144 3.30 -25.60 6.31
CA ARG A 144 4.45 -24.71 6.43
C ARG A 144 5.37 -24.85 5.24
N GLN A 145 5.81 -26.07 4.91
CA GLN A 145 6.68 -26.34 3.75
C GLN A 145 6.10 -25.78 2.46
N ARG A 146 4.78 -25.97 2.25
CA ARG A 146 4.10 -25.42 1.10
C ARG A 146 4.08 -23.89 1.09
N PHE A 147 3.89 -23.26 2.24
CA PHE A 147 3.93 -21.81 2.31
C PHE A 147 5.33 -21.28 2.01
N ASP A 148 6.37 -21.91 2.53
CA ASP A 148 7.78 -21.56 2.27
C ASP A 148 8.13 -21.69 0.79
N GLU A 149 7.57 -22.68 0.08
CA GLU A 149 7.70 -22.84 -1.37
C GLU A 149 7.04 -21.68 -2.12
N ILE A 150 5.78 -21.36 -1.77
CA ILE A 150 5.04 -20.24 -2.37
C ILE A 150 5.77 -18.92 -2.15
N GLU A 151 6.27 -18.69 -0.94
CA GLU A 151 7.04 -17.50 -0.56
C GLU A 151 8.29 -17.38 -1.43
N ARG A 152 9.08 -18.44 -1.54
CA ARG A 152 10.30 -18.45 -2.37
C ARG A 152 10.01 -18.09 -3.83
N GLU A 153 8.96 -18.67 -4.40
CA GLU A 153 8.58 -18.36 -5.78
C GLU A 153 8.08 -16.92 -5.92
N ALA A 154 7.24 -16.46 -5.00
CA ALA A 154 6.67 -15.12 -5.04
C ALA A 154 7.76 -14.04 -4.96
N LEU A 155 8.77 -14.23 -4.09
CA LEU A 155 9.86 -13.28 -3.86
C LEU A 155 10.85 -13.16 -5.03
N GLN A 156 10.73 -13.98 -6.08
CA GLN A 156 11.59 -13.92 -7.26
C GLN A 156 10.99 -13.16 -8.44
N GLU A 157 9.71 -12.76 -8.34
CA GLU A 157 8.98 -12.09 -9.41
C GLU A 157 8.53 -10.69 -9.00
N PHE A 158 8.69 -9.72 -9.90
CA PHE A 158 8.06 -8.41 -9.83
C PHE A 158 7.39 -8.04 -11.16
N GLU A 159 6.47 -7.09 -11.14
CA GLU A 159 5.70 -6.66 -12.31
C GLU A 159 5.69 -5.13 -12.40
N PHE A 160 5.87 -4.61 -13.62
CA PHE A 160 5.62 -3.20 -13.92
C PHE A 160 4.17 -3.02 -14.40
N LEU A 161 3.51 -2.02 -13.83
CA LEU A 161 2.16 -1.62 -14.17
C LEU A 161 2.21 -0.22 -14.78
N GLY A 162 1.72 -0.09 -16.01
CA GLY A 162 1.51 1.19 -16.65
C GLY A 162 0.21 1.87 -16.18
N PRO A 163 -0.10 3.04 -16.75
CA PRO A 163 -1.28 3.83 -16.37
C PRO A 163 -2.62 3.18 -16.79
N GLY A 164 -2.60 2.23 -17.74
CA GLY A 164 -3.76 1.46 -18.15
C GLY A 164 -3.93 0.18 -17.33
N ALA A 165 -5.18 -0.23 -17.06
CA ALA A 165 -5.47 -1.44 -16.27
C ALA A 165 -4.88 -2.75 -16.86
N ASP A 166 -4.68 -2.76 -18.18
CA ASP A 166 -4.15 -3.86 -18.98
C ASP A 166 -2.69 -3.63 -19.44
N ASP A 167 -2.09 -2.48 -19.11
CA ASP A 167 -0.70 -2.18 -19.42
C ASP A 167 0.19 -2.83 -18.36
N ARG A 168 0.36 -4.15 -18.47
CA ARG A 168 1.14 -4.95 -17.52
C ARG A 168 2.27 -5.62 -18.26
N GLN A 169 3.50 -5.21 -17.96
CA GLN A 169 4.67 -5.86 -18.50
C GLN A 169 5.23 -6.84 -17.47
N ARG A 170 5.18 -8.13 -17.82
CA ARG A 170 5.52 -9.24 -16.93
C ARG A 170 7.03 -9.52 -16.87
N VAL A 171 7.55 -9.49 -15.64
CA VAL A 171 8.65 -10.23 -14.98
C VAL A 171 10.00 -10.34 -15.70
N LEU A 172 10.96 -9.60 -15.14
CA LEU A 172 12.35 -10.01 -15.02
C LEU A 172 12.49 -10.84 -13.73
N ARG A 173 13.11 -12.02 -13.80
CA ARG A 173 13.51 -12.74 -12.58
C ARG A 173 14.60 -11.95 -11.90
N ILE A 174 14.48 -11.74 -10.60
CA ILE A 174 15.60 -11.23 -9.80
C ILE A 174 16.64 -12.36 -9.78
N GLN A 175 17.76 -12.18 -10.50
CA GLN A 175 18.90 -13.08 -10.38
C GLN A 175 19.53 -12.81 -9.01
N GLY A 176 19.43 -13.79 -8.11
CA GLY A 176 20.10 -13.78 -6.82
C GLY A 176 21.52 -14.30 -6.91
#